data_AF-A0A8S1DVX2-F1
#
_entry.id   AF-A0A8S1DVX2-F1
#
_cell.length_a   1.000
_cell.length_b   1.000
_cell.length_c   1.000
_cell.angle_alpha   90.00
_cell.angle_beta   90.00
_cell.angle_gamma   90.00
#
_symmetry.space_group_name_H-M   'P 1'
#
loop_
_entity.id
_entity.type
_entity.pdbx_description
1 polymer ?
#
loop_
_entity_poly.entity_id
_entity_poly.type
_entity_poly.pdbx_seq_one_letter_code
_entity_poly.pdbx_strand_id
1 'polypeptide(L)'
;MADSKSIIEKQKEQLLRYEKRLKDVVTAYKGLSKEKEALEASLKVLAVEKSGGGKGNNAEKTVADQKQLKTLSESLAVLTAEKSRMEMNFQADKKKLLNEVEQLQQRIRGLAENEQTLKYENDNLKAKLTIEKHDRLQEQENLHVLIQEKQDQYEERVASLEAKLTELSVVVGEYDRHRNLDQQAIQILKDQISELENRAHVVVSEISEKQDRSPKQNSDESSYDNSELHATCREQYESAMRELEHLKQLQTFQSLRGSRSDESNAELDKLRSQNRNLQERVNSLTKKLTHSENEIHLVRQSKKQVAEREREKYSAELSAIRKHQDSQITELEDQIRQLRERSLKILEEKDVEIGKLRNALKNLSPSSVLVGELKQSVDPELLAEAAGGDGAPQLFHFSQENARNLVEATSLRKQNFKLESDVRELRRKLASLEVTKNDEIKCLHSEIERLSLGKSREGANLEYLKNVVMRYLTCVDDSSKRHMLSAICTVLRFSRDEIKTVNKIYKK
;
A
#
# COMPACT_ATOMS: atom_id res chain seq x y z
N MET A 1 -33.65 -16.31 4.34
CA MET A 1 -34.44 -15.25 5.00
C MET A 1 -34.23 -13.89 4.31
N ALA A 2 -33.04 -13.28 4.37
CA ALA A 2 -32.79 -11.97 3.75
C ALA A 2 -32.96 -11.98 2.22
N ASP A 3 -32.27 -12.90 1.52
CA ASP A 3 -32.30 -12.98 0.05
C ASP A 3 -33.71 -13.22 -0.50
N SER A 4 -34.50 -14.01 0.22
CA SER A 4 -35.91 -14.29 -0.10
C SER A 4 -36.75 -13.01 -0.21
N LYS A 5 -36.51 -12.02 0.67
CA LYS A 5 -37.17 -10.71 0.58
C LYS A 5 -36.66 -9.90 -0.62
N SER A 6 -35.34 -9.85 -0.83
CA SER A 6 -34.72 -9.16 -1.99
C SER A 6 -35.24 -9.68 -3.33
N ILE A 7 -35.44 -11.00 -3.45
CA ILE A 7 -36.01 -11.63 -4.65
C ILE A 7 -37.47 -11.22 -4.85
N ILE A 8 -38.29 -11.22 -3.78
CA ILE A 8 -39.70 -10.82 -3.83
C ILE A 8 -39.85 -9.33 -4.22
N GLU A 9 -38.97 -8.45 -3.72
CA GLU A 9 -38.98 -7.03 -4.11
C GLU A 9 -38.62 -6.83 -5.59
N LYS A 10 -37.59 -7.52 -6.08
CA LYS A 10 -37.23 -7.52 -7.51
C LYS A 10 -38.36 -8.04 -8.40
N GLN A 11 -39.07 -9.09 -7.97
CA GLN A 11 -40.24 -9.62 -8.68
C GLN A 11 -41.41 -8.63 -8.68
N LYS A 12 -41.68 -7.94 -7.56
CA LYS A 12 -42.70 -6.87 -7.48
C LYS A 12 -42.37 -5.69 -8.40
N GLU A 13 -41.12 -5.26 -8.46
CA GLU A 13 -40.68 -4.23 -9.42
C GLU A 13 -40.90 -4.68 -10.87
N GLN A 14 -40.53 -5.91 -11.21
CA GLN A 14 -40.72 -6.44 -12.56
C GLN A 14 -42.21 -6.49 -12.92
N LEU A 15 -43.08 -6.99 -12.03
CA LEU A 15 -44.52 -7.01 -12.24
C LEU A 15 -45.10 -5.60 -12.44
N LEU A 16 -44.72 -4.60 -11.64
CA LEU A 16 -45.13 -3.20 -11.82
C LEU A 16 -44.65 -2.62 -13.17
N ARG A 17 -43.42 -2.94 -13.60
CA ARG A 17 -42.90 -2.53 -14.91
C ARG A 17 -43.69 -3.18 -16.06
N TYR A 18 -44.06 -4.46 -15.94
CA TYR A 18 -44.88 -5.16 -16.93
C TYR A 18 -46.33 -4.66 -16.96
N GLU A 19 -46.96 -4.45 -15.80
CA GLU A 19 -48.33 -3.92 -15.68
C GLU A 19 -48.44 -2.53 -16.34
N LYS A 20 -47.47 -1.65 -16.08
CA LYS A 20 -47.40 -0.34 -16.72
C LYS A 20 -47.26 -0.46 -18.25
N ARG A 21 -46.30 -1.28 -18.73
CA ARG A 21 -46.11 -1.52 -20.17
C ARG A 21 -47.37 -2.09 -20.83
N LEU A 22 -48.11 -2.96 -20.14
CA LEU A 22 -49.36 -3.54 -20.64
C LEU A 22 -50.48 -2.48 -20.71
N LYS A 23 -50.59 -1.60 -19.70
CA LYS A 23 -51.51 -0.45 -19.73
C LYS A 23 -51.19 0.52 -20.88
N ASP A 24 -49.90 0.80 -21.12
CA ASP A 24 -49.45 1.64 -22.22
C ASP A 24 -49.80 1.00 -23.59
N VAL A 25 -49.51 -0.29 -23.77
CA VAL A 25 -49.85 -1.06 -24.99
C VAL A 25 -51.36 -1.14 -25.23
N VAL A 26 -52.17 -1.42 -24.20
CA VAL A 26 -53.64 -1.43 -24.31
C VAL A 26 -54.19 -0.04 -24.65
N THR A 27 -53.55 1.02 -24.16
CA THR A 27 -53.94 2.41 -24.49
C THR A 27 -53.60 2.75 -25.94
N ALA A 28 -52.41 2.36 -26.43
CA ALA A 28 -52.03 2.51 -27.83
C ALA A 28 -52.93 1.70 -28.77
N TYR A 29 -53.25 0.45 -28.42
CA TYR A 29 -54.18 -0.40 -29.20
C TYR A 29 -55.59 0.20 -29.28
N LYS A 30 -56.09 0.79 -28.18
CA LYS A 30 -57.37 1.53 -28.17
C LYS A 30 -57.34 2.83 -28.99
N GLY A 31 -56.18 3.47 -29.13
CA GLY A 31 -55.99 4.58 -30.07
C GLY A 31 -56.06 4.09 -31.51
N LEU A 32 -55.23 3.09 -31.85
CA LEU A 32 -55.13 2.50 -33.18
C LEU A 32 -56.46 1.87 -33.66
N SER A 33 -57.28 1.30 -32.77
CA SER A 33 -58.64 0.84 -33.11
C SER A 33 -59.54 1.99 -33.56
N LYS A 34 -59.50 3.14 -32.86
CA LYS A 34 -60.28 4.32 -33.24
C LYS A 34 -59.79 4.96 -34.53
N GLU A 35 -58.48 5.01 -34.76
CA GLU A 35 -57.93 5.44 -36.05
C GLU A 35 -58.39 4.51 -37.18
N LYS A 36 -58.32 3.19 -36.95
CA LYS A 36 -58.83 2.18 -37.89
C LYS A 36 -60.33 2.37 -38.18
N GLU A 37 -61.16 2.53 -37.15
CA GLU A 37 -62.61 2.75 -37.27
C GLU A 37 -62.91 4.04 -38.05
N ALA A 38 -62.18 5.13 -37.78
CA ALA A 38 -62.33 6.41 -38.50
C ALA A 38 -61.87 6.32 -39.97
N LEU A 39 -60.80 5.57 -40.25
CA LEU A 39 -60.30 5.32 -41.61
C LEU A 39 -61.21 4.35 -42.38
N GLU A 40 -61.75 3.31 -41.76
CA GLU A 40 -62.73 2.40 -42.36
C GLU A 40 -64.06 3.11 -42.64
N ALA A 41 -64.53 4.00 -41.76
CA ALA A 41 -65.67 4.87 -42.03
C ALA A 41 -65.43 5.79 -43.23
N SER A 42 -64.25 6.41 -43.31
CA SER A 42 -63.87 7.30 -44.41
C SER A 42 -63.71 6.54 -45.75
N LEU A 43 -63.10 5.35 -45.73
CA LEU A 43 -62.98 4.45 -46.88
C LEU A 43 -64.34 3.95 -47.36
N LYS A 44 -65.26 3.63 -46.44
CA LYS A 44 -66.62 3.18 -46.77
C LYS A 44 -67.44 4.28 -47.43
N VAL A 45 -67.23 5.55 -47.04
CA VAL A 45 -67.79 6.72 -47.74
C VAL A 45 -67.23 6.83 -49.17
N LEU A 46 -65.90 6.82 -49.34
CA LEU A 46 -65.23 6.89 -50.65
C LEU A 46 -65.54 5.69 -51.58
N ALA A 47 -65.83 4.52 -51.03
CA ALA A 47 -66.21 3.34 -51.81
C ALA A 47 -67.61 3.48 -52.44
N VAL A 48 -68.54 4.20 -51.79
CA VAL A 48 -69.90 4.41 -52.31
C VAL A 48 -69.87 5.27 -53.58
N GLU A 49 -69.02 6.29 -53.67
CA GLU A 49 -68.85 7.10 -54.89
C GLU A 49 -68.47 6.25 -56.11
N LYS A 50 -67.59 5.25 -55.94
CA LYS A 50 -67.14 4.36 -57.02
C LYS A 50 -68.20 3.39 -57.54
N SER A 51 -69.35 3.27 -56.88
CA SER A 51 -70.45 2.39 -57.28
C SER A 51 -71.73 3.13 -57.71
N GLY A 52 -71.84 4.44 -57.46
CA GLY A 52 -73.06 5.24 -57.57
C GLY A 52 -73.33 5.89 -58.93
N GLY A 53 -73.12 5.17 -60.05
CA GLY A 53 -73.28 5.72 -61.40
C GLY A 53 -74.73 5.81 -61.92
N GLY A 54 -75.62 6.60 -61.31
CA GLY A 54 -77.03 6.66 -61.73
C GLY A 54 -77.85 7.87 -61.25
N LYS A 55 -78.59 8.50 -62.17
CA LYS A 55 -79.44 9.69 -62.02
C LYS A 55 -80.42 9.66 -60.81
N GLY A 56 -80.45 10.73 -60.00
CA GLY A 56 -81.53 10.99 -59.02
C GLY A 56 -81.31 12.23 -58.14
N ASN A 57 -82.37 13.03 -57.94
CA ASN A 57 -82.65 14.01 -56.86
C ASN A 57 -81.49 14.84 -56.25
N ASN A 58 -81.43 16.14 -56.57
CA ASN A 58 -80.49 17.11 -55.96
C ASN A 58 -80.65 17.27 -54.43
N ALA A 59 -81.85 17.05 -53.88
CA ALA A 59 -82.13 17.22 -52.44
C ALA A 59 -81.55 16.09 -51.58
N GLU A 60 -81.56 14.84 -52.09
CA GLU A 60 -80.94 13.71 -51.37
C GLU A 60 -79.41 13.76 -51.50
N LYS A 61 -78.91 14.19 -52.66
CA LYS A 61 -77.47 14.32 -52.92
C LYS A 61 -76.82 15.31 -51.95
N THR A 62 -77.36 16.53 -51.84
CA THR A 62 -76.84 17.55 -50.90
C THR A 62 -76.86 17.10 -49.43
N VAL A 63 -77.85 16.32 -49.01
CA VAL A 63 -77.90 15.73 -47.65
C VAL A 63 -76.91 14.57 -47.47
N ALA A 64 -76.59 13.82 -48.53
CA ALA A 64 -75.53 12.82 -48.52
C ALA A 64 -74.14 13.49 -48.43
N ASP A 65 -73.85 14.43 -49.33
CA ASP A 65 -72.60 15.20 -49.37
C ASP A 65 -72.30 15.88 -48.01
N GLN A 66 -73.33 16.44 -47.37
CA GLN A 66 -73.23 17.08 -46.05
C GLN A 66 -72.94 16.09 -44.91
N LYS A 67 -73.40 14.83 -45.00
CA LYS A 67 -73.03 13.76 -44.06
C LYS A 67 -71.60 13.29 -44.29
N GLN A 68 -71.16 13.15 -45.55
CA GLN A 68 -69.79 12.76 -45.90
C GLN A 68 -68.76 13.79 -45.41
N LEU A 69 -69.04 15.09 -45.61
CA LEU A 69 -68.24 16.20 -45.06
C LEU A 69 -68.11 16.10 -43.53
N LYS A 70 -69.17 15.68 -42.84
CA LYS A 70 -69.16 15.51 -41.39
C LYS A 70 -68.25 14.37 -40.96
N THR A 71 -68.37 13.19 -41.56
CA THR A 71 -67.49 12.03 -41.29
C THR A 71 -66.02 12.34 -41.58
N LEU A 72 -65.73 13.06 -42.66
CA LEU A 72 -64.37 13.49 -42.99
C LEU A 72 -63.84 14.54 -42.01
N SER A 73 -64.68 15.48 -41.56
CA SER A 73 -64.31 16.44 -40.52
C SER A 73 -64.03 15.75 -39.18
N GLU A 74 -64.79 14.71 -38.83
CA GLU A 74 -64.64 13.94 -37.60
C GLU A 74 -63.37 13.08 -37.62
N SER A 75 -63.06 12.40 -38.72
CA SER A 75 -61.81 11.62 -38.85
C SER A 75 -60.56 12.49 -38.93
N LEU A 76 -60.62 13.65 -39.61
CA LEU A 76 -59.52 14.62 -39.66
C LEU A 76 -59.28 15.28 -38.29
N ALA A 77 -60.34 15.54 -37.51
CA ALA A 77 -60.21 16.00 -36.13
C ALA A 77 -59.53 14.96 -35.22
N VAL A 78 -59.87 13.67 -35.35
CA VAL A 78 -59.21 12.57 -34.60
C VAL A 78 -57.73 12.48 -34.96
N LEU A 79 -57.38 12.48 -36.25
CA LEU A 79 -55.98 12.46 -36.70
C LEU A 79 -55.18 13.69 -36.24
N THR A 80 -55.82 14.87 -36.20
CA THR A 80 -55.18 16.10 -35.72
C THR A 80 -54.93 16.04 -34.20
N ALA A 81 -55.89 15.51 -33.44
CA ALA A 81 -55.76 15.34 -31.99
C ALA A 81 -54.66 14.32 -31.63
N GLU A 82 -54.64 13.14 -32.28
CA GLU A 82 -53.64 12.11 -31.98
C GLU A 82 -52.25 12.50 -32.50
N LYS A 83 -52.14 13.24 -33.63
CA LYS A 83 -50.88 13.90 -34.04
C LYS A 83 -50.38 14.84 -32.95
N SER A 84 -51.21 15.77 -32.47
CA SER A 84 -50.85 16.71 -31.41
C SER A 84 -50.40 15.98 -30.14
N ARG A 85 -51.07 14.87 -29.80
CA ARG A 85 -50.74 14.02 -28.65
C ARG A 85 -49.41 13.28 -28.81
N MET A 86 -49.12 12.72 -29.99
CA MET A 86 -47.81 12.14 -30.32
C MET A 86 -46.70 13.19 -30.27
N GLU A 87 -46.97 14.40 -30.76
CA GLU A 87 -46.01 15.51 -30.78
C GLU A 87 -45.70 16.03 -29.36
N MET A 88 -46.71 16.13 -28.48
CA MET A 88 -46.52 16.39 -27.05
C MET A 88 -45.73 15.29 -26.33
N ASN A 89 -46.03 14.01 -26.60
CA ASN A 89 -45.29 12.88 -26.02
C ASN A 89 -43.82 12.89 -26.45
N PHE A 90 -43.54 13.13 -27.74
CA PHE A 90 -42.18 13.25 -28.27
C PHE A 90 -41.41 14.41 -27.64
N GLN A 91 -42.04 15.58 -27.44
CA GLN A 91 -41.43 16.70 -26.73
C GLN A 91 -41.14 16.37 -25.25
N ALA A 92 -42.05 15.67 -24.58
CA ALA A 92 -41.87 15.24 -23.19
C ALA A 92 -40.71 14.22 -23.05
N ASP A 93 -40.61 13.24 -23.95
CA ASP A 93 -39.55 12.24 -23.92
C ASP A 93 -38.20 12.81 -24.36
N LYS A 94 -38.17 13.72 -25.34
CA LYS A 94 -36.98 14.53 -25.66
C LYS A 94 -36.48 15.30 -24.43
N LYS A 95 -37.37 15.90 -23.64
CA LYS A 95 -37.00 16.60 -22.40
C LYS A 95 -36.48 15.65 -21.31
N LYS A 96 -37.08 14.46 -21.15
CA LYS A 96 -36.56 13.43 -20.22
C LYS A 96 -35.15 12.99 -20.60
N LEU A 97 -34.92 12.67 -21.88
CA LEU A 97 -33.62 12.23 -22.39
C LEU A 97 -32.53 13.31 -22.25
N LEU A 98 -32.86 14.59 -22.47
CA LEU A 98 -31.92 15.69 -22.22
C LEU A 98 -31.54 15.78 -20.74
N ASN A 99 -32.51 15.71 -19.83
CA ASN A 99 -32.25 15.71 -18.39
C ASN A 99 -31.42 14.48 -17.95
N GLU A 100 -31.68 13.29 -18.51
CA GLU A 100 -30.94 12.07 -18.21
C GLU A 100 -29.49 12.14 -18.71
N VAL A 101 -29.27 12.66 -19.92
CA VAL A 101 -27.93 12.94 -20.45
C VAL A 101 -27.18 13.96 -19.59
N GLU A 102 -27.84 15.02 -19.12
CA GLU A 102 -27.22 16.01 -18.23
C GLU A 102 -26.84 15.38 -16.87
N GLN A 103 -27.73 14.59 -16.27
CA GLN A 103 -27.44 13.87 -15.02
C GLN A 103 -26.28 12.88 -15.17
N LEU A 104 -26.21 12.15 -16.30
CA LEU A 104 -25.08 11.27 -16.61
C LEU A 104 -23.78 12.07 -16.79
N GLN A 105 -23.80 13.22 -17.48
CA GLN A 105 -22.64 14.11 -17.61
C GLN A 105 -22.19 14.74 -16.29
N GLN A 106 -23.11 15.06 -15.38
CA GLN A 106 -22.77 15.50 -14.02
C GLN A 106 -22.14 14.35 -13.22
N ARG A 107 -22.69 13.14 -13.31
CA ARG A 107 -22.18 11.95 -12.61
C ARG A 107 -20.81 11.51 -13.13
N ILE A 108 -20.55 11.61 -14.44
CA ILE A 108 -19.23 11.36 -15.05
C ILE A 108 -18.20 12.37 -14.53
N ARG A 109 -18.55 13.67 -14.42
CA ARG A 109 -17.65 14.70 -13.86
C ARG A 109 -17.30 14.40 -12.40
N GLY A 110 -18.30 14.16 -11.54
CA GLY A 110 -18.05 13.82 -10.14
C GLY A 110 -17.24 12.52 -9.95
N LEU A 111 -17.41 11.53 -10.84
CA LEU A 111 -16.57 10.32 -10.84
C LEU A 111 -15.12 10.61 -11.25
N ALA A 112 -14.89 11.48 -12.25
CA ALA A 112 -13.55 11.88 -12.67
C ALA A 112 -12.82 12.74 -11.59
N GLU A 113 -13.54 13.61 -10.91
CA GLU A 113 -13.04 14.39 -9.76
C GLU A 113 -12.67 13.48 -8.58
N ASN A 114 -13.51 12.48 -8.28
CA ASN A 114 -13.21 11.43 -7.30
C ASN A 114 -11.99 10.58 -7.73
N GLU A 115 -11.85 10.24 -9.01
CA GLU A 115 -10.67 9.50 -9.50
C GLU A 115 -9.38 10.33 -9.36
N GLN A 116 -9.42 11.64 -9.60
CA GLN A 116 -8.27 12.54 -9.42
C GLN A 116 -7.88 12.67 -7.94
N THR A 117 -8.84 12.85 -7.03
CA THR A 117 -8.56 12.93 -5.59
C THR A 117 -8.01 11.60 -5.05
N LEU A 118 -8.59 10.47 -5.44
CA LEU A 118 -8.08 9.14 -5.08
C LEU A 118 -6.68 8.88 -5.62
N LYS A 119 -6.35 9.31 -6.85
CA LYS A 119 -4.96 9.24 -7.38
C LYS A 119 -3.99 10.06 -6.55
N TYR A 120 -4.33 11.31 -6.25
CA TYR A 120 -3.50 12.20 -5.42
C TYR A 120 -3.27 11.62 -4.00
N GLU A 121 -4.28 11.02 -3.39
CA GLU A 121 -4.13 10.34 -2.10
C GLU A 121 -3.31 9.04 -2.22
N ASN A 122 -3.45 8.28 -3.32
CA ASN A 122 -2.63 7.11 -3.61
C ASN A 122 -1.13 7.47 -3.76
N ASP A 123 -0.81 8.53 -4.49
CA ASP A 123 0.57 8.95 -4.74
C ASP A 123 1.21 9.56 -3.48
N ASN A 124 0.44 10.26 -2.64
CA ASN A 124 0.87 10.65 -1.29
C ASN A 124 1.15 9.44 -0.38
N LEU A 125 0.33 8.39 -0.45
CA LEU A 125 0.56 7.16 0.32
C LEU A 125 1.79 6.39 -0.18
N LYS A 126 2.02 6.31 -1.50
CA LYS A 126 3.26 5.77 -2.07
C LYS A 126 4.49 6.55 -1.60
N ALA A 127 4.44 7.89 -1.65
CA ALA A 127 5.55 8.73 -1.20
C ALA A 127 5.89 8.49 0.28
N LYS A 128 4.88 8.43 1.16
CA LYS A 128 5.06 8.08 2.58
C LYS A 128 5.65 6.68 2.78
N LEU A 129 5.16 5.68 2.04
CA LEU A 129 5.65 4.31 2.12
C LEU A 129 7.11 4.18 1.62
N THR A 130 7.52 4.98 0.64
CA THR A 130 8.92 5.05 0.19
C THR A 130 9.81 5.66 1.26
N ILE A 131 9.35 6.70 1.97
CA ILE A 131 10.07 7.31 3.10
C ILE A 131 10.19 6.31 4.26
N GLU A 132 9.08 5.71 4.73
CA GLU A 132 9.10 4.71 5.82
C GLU A 132 10.02 3.50 5.51
N LYS A 133 10.14 3.12 4.23
CA LYS A 133 11.09 2.09 3.78
C LYS A 133 12.54 2.56 3.82
N HIS A 134 12.82 3.82 3.48
CA HIS A 134 14.17 4.38 3.57
C HIS A 134 14.61 4.53 5.03
N ASP A 135 13.75 5.10 5.87
CA ASP A 135 13.97 5.28 7.30
C ASP A 135 14.28 3.93 7.97
N ARG A 136 13.48 2.88 7.70
CA ARG A 136 13.73 1.52 8.21
C ARG A 136 15.02 0.87 7.69
N LEU A 137 15.45 1.17 6.47
CA LEU A 137 16.71 0.66 5.96
C LEU A 137 17.90 1.35 6.66
N GLN A 138 17.79 2.66 6.93
CA GLN A 138 18.77 3.39 7.75
C GLN A 138 18.78 2.89 9.20
N GLU A 139 17.62 2.59 9.81
CA GLU A 139 17.55 1.95 11.13
C GLU A 139 18.27 0.59 11.14
N GLN A 140 18.08 -0.24 10.10
CA GLN A 140 18.76 -1.54 9.98
C GLN A 140 20.27 -1.40 9.76
N GLU A 141 20.70 -0.42 8.96
CA GLU A 141 22.12 -0.11 8.72
C GLU A 141 22.81 0.38 10.00
N ASN A 142 22.18 1.33 10.71
CA ASN A 142 22.66 1.82 12.01
C ASN A 142 22.74 0.71 13.08
N LEU A 143 21.74 -0.18 13.12
CA LEU A 143 21.77 -1.35 14.02
C LEU A 143 22.87 -2.35 13.65
N HIS A 144 23.16 -2.53 12.35
CA HIS A 144 24.25 -3.40 11.90
C HIS A 144 25.62 -2.84 12.32
N VAL A 145 25.85 -1.54 12.12
CA VAL A 145 27.08 -0.85 12.58
C VAL A 145 27.23 -0.96 14.09
N LEU A 146 26.17 -0.71 14.87
CA LEU A 146 26.21 -0.85 16.34
C LEU A 146 26.50 -2.29 16.79
N ILE A 147 26.01 -3.30 16.07
CA ILE A 147 26.34 -4.71 16.36
C ILE A 147 27.82 -4.96 16.06
N GLN A 148 28.36 -4.45 14.95
CA GLN A 148 29.76 -4.59 14.60
C GLN A 148 30.68 -3.90 15.64
N GLU A 149 30.42 -2.63 16.00
CA GLU A 149 31.17 -1.93 17.06
C GLU A 149 31.18 -2.72 18.38
N LYS A 150 30.09 -3.44 18.69
CA LYS A 150 30.02 -4.29 19.89
C LYS A 150 30.79 -5.59 19.73
N GLN A 151 30.83 -6.18 18.54
CA GLN A 151 31.66 -7.34 18.24
C GLN A 151 33.15 -6.97 18.34
N ASP A 152 33.58 -5.87 17.73
CA ASP A 152 34.94 -5.34 17.81
C ASP A 152 35.36 -5.13 19.29
N GLN A 153 34.49 -4.52 20.11
CA GLN A 153 34.73 -4.34 21.55
C GLN A 153 34.80 -5.64 22.36
N TYR A 154 34.16 -6.73 21.90
CA TYR A 154 34.33 -8.05 22.50
C TYR A 154 35.61 -8.73 22.03
N GLU A 155 35.99 -8.59 20.75
CA GLU A 155 37.21 -9.16 20.19
C GLU A 155 38.47 -8.50 20.79
N GLU A 156 38.53 -7.16 20.88
CA GLU A 156 39.60 -6.46 21.60
C GLU A 156 39.74 -6.94 23.05
N ARG A 157 38.60 -7.14 23.73
CA ARG A 157 38.58 -7.63 25.10
C ARG A 157 39.11 -9.06 25.21
N VAL A 158 38.71 -9.96 24.31
CA VAL A 158 39.21 -11.34 24.25
C VAL A 158 40.72 -11.34 23.98
N ALA A 159 41.18 -10.64 22.95
CA ALA A 159 42.61 -10.51 22.63
C ALA A 159 43.42 -9.96 23.83
N SER A 160 42.89 -8.97 24.56
CA SER A 160 43.54 -8.42 25.76
C SER A 160 43.61 -9.41 26.95
N LEU A 161 42.72 -10.40 27.00
CA LEU A 161 42.71 -11.45 28.00
C LEU A 161 43.60 -12.62 27.59
N GLU A 162 43.62 -12.98 26.30
CA GLU A 162 44.54 -13.97 25.73
C GLU A 162 46.00 -13.51 25.85
N ALA A 163 46.30 -12.24 25.56
CA ALA A 163 47.63 -11.67 25.78
C ALA A 163 48.08 -11.85 27.25
N LYS A 164 47.25 -11.45 28.22
CA LYS A 164 47.53 -11.62 29.66
C LYS A 164 47.63 -13.09 30.08
N LEU A 165 46.86 -13.98 29.44
CA LEU A 165 46.96 -15.43 29.66
C LEU A 165 48.32 -15.97 29.16
N THR A 166 48.81 -15.49 28.01
CA THR A 166 50.14 -15.87 27.50
C THR A 166 51.26 -15.30 28.36
N GLU A 167 51.17 -14.04 28.81
CA GLU A 167 52.11 -13.44 29.78
C GLU A 167 52.18 -14.26 31.08
N LEU A 168 51.02 -14.57 31.69
CA LEU A 168 50.94 -15.42 32.88
C LEU A 168 51.50 -16.83 32.64
N SER A 169 51.25 -17.42 31.46
CA SER A 169 51.78 -18.74 31.11
C SER A 169 53.30 -18.74 30.96
N VAL A 170 53.89 -17.68 30.42
CA VAL A 170 55.35 -17.50 30.37
C VAL A 170 55.92 -17.35 31.78
N VAL A 171 55.36 -16.46 32.61
CA VAL A 171 55.85 -16.23 33.99
C VAL A 171 55.73 -17.48 34.87
N VAL A 172 54.67 -18.28 34.72
CA VAL A 172 54.54 -19.57 35.42
C VAL A 172 55.57 -20.58 34.91
N GLY A 173 55.80 -20.64 33.59
CA GLY A 173 56.84 -21.50 33.00
C GLY A 173 58.26 -21.12 33.42
N GLU A 174 58.55 -19.82 33.55
CA GLU A 174 59.80 -19.32 34.13
C GLU A 174 59.92 -19.65 35.62
N TYR A 175 58.84 -19.47 36.40
CA TYR A 175 58.83 -19.83 37.82
C TYR A 175 59.08 -21.32 38.06
N ASP A 176 58.40 -22.22 37.33
CA ASP A 176 58.68 -23.66 37.46
C ASP A 176 60.08 -24.01 36.93
N ARG A 177 60.62 -23.31 35.92
CA ARG A 177 62.02 -23.47 35.51
C ARG A 177 63.00 -23.08 36.62
N HIS A 178 62.79 -21.93 37.26
CA HIS A 178 63.60 -21.49 38.40
C HIS A 178 63.50 -22.46 39.57
N ARG A 179 62.28 -22.87 39.95
CA ARG A 179 62.01 -23.87 40.99
C ARG A 179 62.70 -25.21 40.71
N ASN A 180 62.78 -25.64 39.45
CA ASN A 180 63.52 -26.87 39.07
C ASN A 180 65.04 -26.69 39.20
N LEU A 181 65.59 -25.51 38.87
CA LEU A 181 67.00 -25.18 39.10
C LEU A 181 67.31 -25.10 40.60
N ASP A 182 66.43 -24.48 41.39
CA ASP A 182 66.55 -24.41 42.86
C ASP A 182 66.47 -25.80 43.48
N GLN A 183 65.60 -26.70 42.98
CA GLN A 183 65.57 -28.10 43.43
C GLN A 183 66.85 -28.86 43.10
N GLN A 184 67.44 -28.64 41.93
CA GLN A 184 68.74 -29.22 41.56
C GLN A 184 69.87 -28.65 42.43
N ALA A 185 69.90 -27.34 42.67
CA ALA A 185 70.85 -26.69 43.57
C ALA A 185 70.70 -27.18 45.02
N ILE A 186 69.46 -27.33 45.51
CA ILE A 186 69.15 -27.90 46.82
C ILE A 186 69.58 -29.37 46.89
N GLN A 187 69.46 -30.15 45.81
CA GLN A 187 69.94 -31.54 45.81
C GLN A 187 71.47 -31.59 45.84
N ILE A 188 72.16 -30.81 44.99
CA ILE A 188 73.63 -30.69 45.03
C ILE A 188 74.10 -30.20 46.42
N LEU A 189 73.40 -29.24 47.01
CA LEU A 189 73.70 -28.77 48.37
C LEU A 189 73.37 -29.81 49.44
N LYS A 190 72.37 -30.68 49.28
CA LYS A 190 72.13 -31.82 50.18
C LYS A 190 73.18 -32.90 50.04
N ASP A 191 73.65 -33.17 48.82
CA ASP A 191 74.72 -34.15 48.56
C ASP A 191 76.05 -33.61 49.10
N GLN A 192 76.33 -32.32 48.90
CA GLN A 192 77.46 -31.61 49.51
C GLN A 192 77.33 -31.48 51.02
N ILE A 193 76.13 -31.25 51.58
CA ILE A 193 75.89 -31.25 53.03
C ILE A 193 76.04 -32.65 53.58
N SER A 194 75.61 -33.70 52.89
CA SER A 194 75.89 -35.10 53.30
C SER A 194 77.39 -35.40 53.27
N GLU A 195 78.10 -35.03 52.20
CA GLU A 195 79.56 -35.12 52.16
C GLU A 195 80.24 -34.29 53.26
N LEU A 196 79.73 -33.09 53.55
CA LEU A 196 80.24 -32.19 54.58
C LEU A 196 79.77 -32.57 55.98
N GLU A 197 78.71 -33.35 56.17
CA GLU A 197 78.26 -33.93 57.44
C GLU A 197 79.06 -35.19 57.74
N ASN A 198 79.47 -35.94 56.70
CA ASN A 198 80.47 -36.99 56.83
C ASN A 198 81.86 -36.40 57.12
N ARG A 199 82.28 -35.33 56.44
CA ARG A 199 83.52 -34.59 56.76
C ARG A 199 83.43 -33.79 58.06
N ALA A 200 82.24 -33.35 58.50
CA ALA A 200 82.01 -32.69 59.78
C ALA A 200 81.84 -33.69 60.92
N HIS A 201 81.44 -34.94 60.67
CA HIS A 201 81.70 -36.03 61.62
C HIS A 201 83.20 -36.23 61.89
N VAL A 202 84.08 -35.68 61.03
CA VAL A 202 85.54 -35.61 61.19
C VAL A 202 86.04 -34.21 61.63
N VAL A 203 85.27 -33.11 61.40
CA VAL A 203 85.70 -31.70 61.57
C VAL A 203 84.82 -30.85 62.51
N VAL A 204 83.68 -31.33 63.02
CA VAL A 204 83.00 -30.76 64.22
C VAL A 204 83.78 -31.11 65.50
N SER A 205 84.79 -31.97 65.38
CA SER A 205 85.95 -32.00 66.26
C SER A 205 86.74 -30.66 66.32
N GLU A 206 86.56 -29.73 65.36
CA GLU A 206 87.53 -28.65 65.02
C GLU A 206 86.96 -27.22 64.66
N ILE A 207 85.75 -26.81 65.13
CA ILE A 207 85.37 -25.39 65.48
C ILE A 207 84.74 -24.46 64.35
N SER A 208 84.54 -23.12 64.50
CA SER A 208 83.37 -22.29 63.95
C SER A 208 83.55 -20.73 63.65
N GLU A 209 82.57 -20.04 62.96
CA GLU A 209 82.09 -18.56 63.02
C GLU A 209 82.15 -17.42 61.85
N LYS A 210 80.98 -16.85 61.33
CA LYS A 210 80.44 -15.38 61.08
C LYS A 210 80.67 -14.25 59.90
N GLN A 211 79.56 -13.60 59.30
CA GLN A 211 79.07 -12.16 58.77
C GLN A 211 79.67 -11.13 57.65
N ASP A 212 79.11 -9.95 57.04
CA ASP A 212 77.76 -9.25 56.62
C ASP A 212 77.70 -7.66 56.06
N ARG A 213 76.72 -7.12 55.17
CA ARG A 213 76.09 -5.66 54.85
C ARG A 213 76.37 -4.51 53.69
N SER A 214 75.34 -3.69 53.17
CA SER A 214 75.21 -2.15 52.76
C SER A 214 74.77 -1.44 51.32
N PRO A 215 73.91 -0.32 51.17
CA PRO A 215 73.57 0.58 49.90
C PRO A 215 72.89 2.10 49.90
N LYS A 216 72.78 2.99 48.79
CA LYS A 216 71.83 4.23 48.40
C LYS A 216 72.36 5.42 47.40
N GLN A 217 71.84 6.63 46.88
CA GLN A 217 70.61 7.47 46.30
C GLN A 217 71.04 8.96 45.74
N ASN A 218 70.42 10.08 45.11
CA ASN A 218 69.12 10.69 44.48
C ASN A 218 69.22 11.98 43.45
N SER A 219 68.30 13.04 43.31
CA SER A 219 68.00 13.97 42.08
C SER A 219 67.26 15.44 42.13
N ASP A 220 67.03 16.20 40.96
CA ASP A 220 65.98 17.30 40.48
C ASP A 220 66.07 18.91 40.71
N GLU A 221 65.45 20.05 40.12
CA GLU A 221 64.65 20.70 38.93
C GLU A 221 64.52 22.35 39.02
N SER A 222 63.87 23.40 38.34
CA SER A 222 63.23 23.98 37.02
C SER A 222 62.82 25.58 36.99
N SER A 223 62.35 26.34 35.89
CA SER A 223 61.88 27.85 35.82
C SER A 223 61.27 28.55 34.47
N TYR A 224 60.63 29.80 34.41
CA TYR A 224 60.07 30.65 33.20
C TYR A 224 59.47 32.18 33.38
N ASP A 225 59.31 33.12 32.35
CA ASP A 225 58.53 34.49 32.29
C ASP A 225 58.40 35.37 30.89
N ASN A 226 57.55 36.47 30.68
CA ASN A 226 57.56 37.68 29.66
C ASN A 226 56.24 38.61 29.37
N SER A 227 56.24 39.97 28.96
CA SER A 227 55.03 40.83 28.46
C SER A 227 55.17 42.32 27.79
N GLU A 228 54.02 43.03 27.37
CA GLU A 228 53.61 44.52 27.09
C GLU A 228 53.50 45.32 25.67
N LEU A 229 52.70 46.47 25.52
CA LEU A 229 52.38 47.34 24.27
C LEU A 229 51.57 48.75 24.42
N HIS A 230 51.50 49.73 23.42
CA HIS A 230 50.76 51.10 23.43
C HIS A 230 50.17 51.73 22.05
N ALA A 231 49.55 52.99 21.97
CA ALA A 231 48.65 53.60 20.86
C ALA A 231 48.69 55.16 20.41
N THR A 232 47.57 55.85 19.96
CA THR A 232 47.45 57.05 18.98
C THR A 232 46.42 58.27 19.23
N CYS A 233 46.22 59.31 18.31
CA CYS A 233 45.24 60.50 18.42
C CYS A 233 44.88 61.49 17.20
N ARG A 234 45.54 61.53 16.02
CA ARG A 234 45.66 62.80 15.20
C ARG A 234 44.61 63.19 14.12
N GLU A 235 43.78 62.28 13.59
CA GLU A 235 43.24 62.42 12.21
C GLU A 235 41.95 63.26 12.01
N GLN A 236 41.23 63.64 13.06
CA GLN A 236 39.81 64.05 12.93
C GLN A 236 39.55 65.47 12.38
N TYR A 237 40.56 66.34 12.29
CA TYR A 237 40.37 67.77 11.97
C TYR A 237 40.11 68.05 10.48
N GLU A 238 40.66 67.25 9.58
CA GLU A 238 40.71 67.54 8.12
C GLU A 238 39.42 67.18 7.35
N SER A 239 38.37 66.70 8.03
CA SER A 239 37.12 66.30 7.39
C SER A 239 36.19 67.49 7.12
N ALA A 240 35.97 68.34 8.12
CA ALA A 240 34.89 69.33 8.13
C ALA A 240 34.98 70.40 7.03
N MET A 241 36.19 70.79 6.61
CA MET A 241 36.38 71.84 5.61
C MET A 241 35.86 71.49 4.21
N ARG A 242 35.74 70.20 3.87
CA ARG A 242 35.36 69.74 2.52
C ARG A 242 33.86 69.80 2.23
N GLU A 243 33.01 69.84 3.27
CA GLU A 243 31.55 69.76 3.10
C GLU A 243 30.92 71.09 2.66
N LEU A 244 31.52 72.22 3.08
CA LEU A 244 30.95 73.56 2.89
C LEU A 244 31.00 74.02 1.41
N GLU A 245 32.03 73.62 0.67
CA GLU A 245 32.21 73.99 -0.74
C GLU A 245 31.21 73.27 -1.68
N HIS A 246 30.85 72.04 -1.35
CA HIS A 246 29.88 71.23 -2.11
C HIS A 246 28.47 71.89 -2.15
N LEU A 247 28.05 72.54 -1.07
CA LEU A 247 26.72 73.14 -0.96
C LEU A 247 26.46 74.30 -1.95
N LYS A 248 27.50 75.07 -2.32
CA LYS A 248 27.35 76.19 -3.27
C LYS A 248 27.04 75.72 -4.69
N GLN A 249 27.57 74.57 -5.11
CA GLN A 249 27.42 74.07 -6.49
C GLN A 249 26.00 73.54 -6.76
N LEU A 250 25.29 73.11 -5.71
CA LEU A 250 23.91 72.60 -5.82
C LEU A 250 22.88 73.70 -6.12
N GLN A 251 23.13 74.95 -5.73
CA GLN A 251 22.13 76.03 -5.83
C GLN A 251 21.96 76.55 -7.27
N THR A 252 23.04 76.62 -8.06
CA THR A 252 22.99 77.10 -9.46
C THR A 252 22.30 76.10 -10.39
N PHE A 253 22.35 74.81 -10.07
CA PHE A 253 21.77 73.75 -10.90
C PHE A 253 20.23 73.71 -10.92
N GLN A 254 19.57 74.33 -9.94
CA GLN A 254 18.12 74.23 -9.78
C GLN A 254 17.35 75.12 -10.77
N SER A 255 17.86 76.31 -11.09
CA SER A 255 17.15 77.32 -11.90
C SER A 255 16.89 76.91 -13.37
N LEU A 256 17.62 75.92 -13.89
CA LEU A 256 17.54 75.49 -15.30
C LEU A 256 16.47 74.41 -15.57
N ARG A 257 15.80 73.86 -14.54
CA ARG A 257 14.87 72.72 -14.72
C ARG A 257 13.47 73.06 -15.22
N GLY A 258 12.99 74.30 -15.02
CA GLY A 258 11.56 74.65 -15.10
C GLY A 258 10.84 74.18 -16.36
N SER A 259 11.28 74.60 -17.56
CA SER A 259 10.51 74.40 -18.79
C SER A 259 10.51 72.97 -19.36
N ARG A 260 11.33 72.05 -18.82
CA ARG A 260 11.24 70.61 -19.10
C ARG A 260 10.40 69.86 -18.07
N SER A 261 9.91 70.55 -17.03
CA SER A 261 9.27 69.88 -15.90
C SER A 261 7.88 69.36 -16.24
N ASP A 262 7.06 70.06 -17.04
CA ASP A 262 5.61 69.81 -17.04
C ASP A 262 5.16 68.59 -17.84
N GLU A 263 5.78 68.33 -19.01
CA GLU A 263 5.57 67.07 -19.73
C GLU A 263 6.08 65.87 -18.90
N SER A 264 7.24 66.04 -18.25
CA SER A 264 7.80 65.03 -17.35
C SER A 264 6.94 64.81 -16.10
N ASN A 265 6.34 65.86 -15.53
CA ASN A 265 5.39 65.80 -14.42
C ASN A 265 4.14 65.02 -14.83
N ALA A 266 3.58 65.29 -16.02
CA ALA A 266 2.40 64.59 -16.53
C ALA A 266 2.67 63.09 -16.82
N GLU A 267 3.89 62.73 -17.23
CA GLU A 267 4.31 61.33 -17.33
C GLU A 267 4.54 60.70 -15.95
N LEU A 268 5.21 61.40 -15.03
CA LEU A 268 5.41 60.96 -13.65
C LEU A 268 4.09 60.72 -12.92
N ASP A 269 3.05 61.54 -13.14
CA ASP A 269 1.73 61.34 -12.52
C ASP A 269 0.96 60.17 -13.13
N LYS A 270 1.13 59.89 -14.44
CA LYS A 270 0.66 58.63 -15.04
C LYS A 270 1.37 57.43 -14.39
N LEU A 271 2.70 57.46 -14.28
CA LEU A 271 3.49 56.40 -13.63
C LEU A 271 3.17 56.24 -12.13
N ARG A 272 2.87 57.32 -11.42
CA ARG A 272 2.38 57.29 -10.03
C ARG A 272 0.99 56.65 -9.93
N SER A 273 0.07 56.96 -10.84
CA SER A 273 -1.25 56.33 -10.88
C SER A 273 -1.16 54.82 -11.18
N GLN A 274 -0.28 54.43 -12.10
CA GLN A 274 0.01 53.02 -12.39
C GLN A 274 0.64 52.31 -11.19
N ASN A 275 1.59 52.95 -10.49
CA ASN A 275 2.16 52.40 -9.25
C ASN A 275 1.10 52.20 -8.16
N ARG A 276 0.19 53.17 -7.93
CA ARG A 276 -0.93 53.00 -6.99
C ARG A 276 -1.82 51.81 -7.37
N ASN A 277 -2.24 51.72 -8.63
CA ASN A 277 -3.07 50.61 -9.12
C ASN A 277 -2.36 49.25 -9.00
N LEU A 278 -1.05 49.19 -9.25
CA LEU A 278 -0.25 47.98 -9.03
C LEU A 278 -0.11 47.64 -7.55
N GLN A 279 0.11 48.63 -6.68
CA GLN A 279 0.25 48.44 -5.24
C GLN A 279 -1.07 48.01 -4.58
N GLU A 280 -2.20 48.58 -5.00
CA GLU A 280 -3.54 48.11 -4.62
C GLU A 280 -3.81 46.68 -5.12
N ARG A 281 -3.43 46.36 -6.36
CA ARG A 281 -3.57 45.01 -6.91
C ARG A 281 -2.71 44.00 -6.15
N VAL A 282 -1.45 44.33 -5.82
CA VAL A 282 -0.57 43.54 -4.95
C VAL A 282 -1.24 43.33 -3.59
N ASN A 283 -1.68 44.39 -2.91
CA ASN A 283 -2.37 44.30 -1.62
C ASN A 283 -3.63 43.41 -1.70
N SER A 284 -4.38 43.45 -2.81
CA SER A 284 -5.54 42.59 -3.03
C SER A 284 -5.17 41.12 -3.23
N LEU A 285 -4.02 40.84 -3.86
CA LEU A 285 -3.50 39.50 -4.08
C LEU A 285 -2.90 38.93 -2.78
N THR A 286 -2.16 39.72 -2.00
CA THR A 286 -1.66 39.33 -0.67
C THR A 286 -2.81 38.98 0.29
N LYS A 287 -3.91 39.73 0.28
CA LYS A 287 -5.12 39.40 1.05
C LYS A 287 -5.77 38.09 0.59
N LYS A 288 -5.80 37.80 -0.71
CA LYS A 288 -6.32 36.53 -1.25
C LYS A 288 -5.40 35.35 -0.94
N LEU A 289 -4.09 35.56 -1.01
CA LEU A 289 -3.07 34.57 -0.66
C LEU A 289 -3.21 34.17 0.81
N THR A 290 -3.13 35.15 1.72
CA THR A 290 -3.27 34.92 3.17
C THR A 290 -4.62 34.32 3.56
N HIS A 291 -5.71 34.64 2.86
CA HIS A 291 -6.99 33.97 3.07
C HIS A 291 -6.93 32.47 2.69
N SER A 292 -6.41 32.15 1.50
CA SER A 292 -6.23 30.77 1.01
C SER A 292 -5.25 29.97 1.88
N GLU A 293 -4.15 30.59 2.33
CA GLU A 293 -3.19 29.98 3.27
C GLU A 293 -3.85 29.59 4.59
N ASN A 294 -4.74 30.45 5.13
CA ASN A 294 -5.50 30.16 6.34
C ASN A 294 -6.56 29.05 6.13
N GLU A 295 -7.23 29.01 4.98
CA GLU A 295 -8.15 27.91 4.63
C GLU A 295 -7.41 26.58 4.49
N ILE A 296 -6.27 26.57 3.79
CA ILE A 296 -5.39 25.40 3.66
C ILE A 296 -4.90 24.95 5.03
N HIS A 297 -4.51 25.88 5.92
CA HIS A 297 -4.10 25.55 7.28
C HIS A 297 -5.24 24.90 8.08
N LEU A 298 -6.46 25.45 8.03
CA LEU A 298 -7.63 24.91 8.73
C LEU A 298 -8.02 23.52 8.21
N VAL A 299 -8.01 23.31 6.89
CA VAL A 299 -8.25 21.99 6.27
C VAL A 299 -7.16 20.99 6.66
N ARG A 300 -5.89 21.41 6.72
CA ARG A 300 -4.75 20.59 7.14
C ARG A 300 -4.85 20.18 8.62
N GLN A 301 -5.27 21.10 9.48
CA GLN A 301 -5.53 20.84 10.90
C GLN A 301 -6.71 19.87 11.09
N SER A 302 -7.80 20.05 10.33
CA SER A 302 -8.95 19.14 10.34
C SER A 302 -8.57 17.73 9.87
N LYS A 303 -7.90 17.58 8.71
CA LYS A 303 -7.41 16.29 8.23
C LYS A 303 -6.42 15.63 9.22
N LYS A 304 -5.57 16.41 9.90
CA LYS A 304 -4.68 15.90 10.97
C LYS A 304 -5.49 15.29 12.13
N GLN A 305 -6.47 16.01 12.68
CA GLN A 305 -7.30 15.50 13.77
C GLN A 305 -8.11 14.24 13.40
N VAL A 306 -8.55 14.10 12.14
CA VAL A 306 -9.24 12.87 11.69
C VAL A 306 -8.26 11.69 11.69
N ALA A 307 -7.07 11.86 11.13
CA ALA A 307 -6.05 10.81 11.13
C ALA A 307 -5.55 10.43 12.54
N GLU A 308 -5.53 11.37 13.47
CA GLU A 308 -5.23 11.11 14.89
C GLU A 308 -6.33 10.25 15.54
N ARG A 309 -7.61 10.62 15.38
CA ARG A 309 -8.75 9.82 15.89
C ARG A 309 -8.85 8.42 15.27
N GLU A 310 -8.41 8.24 14.02
CA GLU A 310 -8.34 6.93 13.38
C GLU A 310 -7.20 6.08 13.95
N ARG A 311 -6.01 6.67 14.16
CA ARG A 311 -4.89 6.01 14.84
C ARG A 311 -5.24 5.58 16.27
N GLU A 312 -5.95 6.43 17.01
CA GLU A 312 -6.46 6.11 18.36
C GLU A 312 -7.41 4.90 18.35
N LYS A 313 -8.36 4.85 17.40
CA LYS A 313 -9.28 3.71 17.24
C LYS A 313 -8.54 2.41 16.96
N TYR A 314 -7.67 2.39 15.95
CA TYR A 314 -6.92 1.17 15.60
C TYR A 314 -5.94 0.75 16.71
N SER A 315 -5.36 1.72 17.45
CA SER A 315 -4.54 1.43 18.63
C SER A 315 -5.35 0.78 19.75
N ALA A 316 -6.55 1.28 20.03
CA ALA A 316 -7.46 0.70 21.02
C ALA A 316 -7.97 -0.70 20.60
N GLU A 317 -8.28 -0.90 19.33
CA GLU A 317 -8.69 -2.20 18.76
C GLU A 317 -7.55 -3.23 18.85
N LEU A 318 -6.32 -2.85 18.48
CA LEU A 318 -5.14 -3.70 18.65
C LEU A 318 -4.83 -4.01 20.12
N SER A 319 -5.08 -3.06 21.04
CA SER A 319 -4.97 -3.30 22.48
C SER A 319 -6.02 -4.29 22.99
N ALA A 320 -7.26 -4.20 22.52
CA ALA A 320 -8.34 -5.11 22.86
C ALA A 320 -8.07 -6.54 22.33
N ILE A 321 -7.61 -6.67 21.08
CA ILE A 321 -7.24 -7.96 20.48
C ILE A 321 -6.10 -8.61 21.27
N ARG A 322 -5.03 -7.86 21.61
CA ARG A 322 -3.93 -8.37 22.44
C ARG A 322 -4.43 -8.85 23.80
N LYS A 323 -5.18 -8.03 24.54
CA LYS A 323 -5.76 -8.44 25.83
C LYS A 323 -6.62 -9.70 25.75
N HIS A 324 -7.36 -9.89 24.65
CA HIS A 324 -8.14 -11.11 24.44
C HIS A 324 -7.25 -12.33 24.19
N GLN A 325 -6.18 -12.18 23.41
CA GLN A 325 -5.17 -13.24 23.19
C GLN A 325 -4.42 -13.58 24.49
N ASP A 326 -3.98 -12.57 25.25
CA ASP A 326 -3.35 -12.74 26.55
C ASP A 326 -4.28 -13.51 27.53
N SER A 327 -5.58 -13.16 27.54
CA SER A 327 -6.59 -13.87 28.35
C SER A 327 -6.74 -15.33 27.93
N GLN A 328 -6.87 -15.62 26.64
CA GLN A 328 -6.94 -16.99 26.12
C GLN A 328 -5.68 -17.81 26.47
N ILE A 329 -4.49 -17.18 26.43
CA ILE A 329 -3.24 -17.82 26.86
C ILE A 329 -3.32 -18.17 28.36
N THR A 330 -3.75 -17.25 29.23
CA THR A 330 -3.89 -17.55 30.66
C THR A 330 -4.92 -18.65 30.96
N GLU A 331 -6.05 -18.69 30.24
CA GLU A 331 -7.04 -19.75 30.37
C GLU A 331 -6.49 -21.13 29.96
N LEU A 332 -5.69 -21.19 28.89
CA LEU A 332 -5.03 -22.43 28.44
C LEU A 332 -3.90 -22.85 29.38
N GLU A 333 -3.13 -21.91 29.92
CA GLU A 333 -2.13 -22.19 30.96
C GLU A 333 -2.79 -22.75 32.22
N ASP A 334 -3.92 -22.20 32.67
CA ASP A 334 -4.64 -22.67 33.86
C ASP A 334 -5.25 -24.06 33.64
N GLN A 335 -5.75 -24.35 32.44
CA GLN A 335 -6.16 -25.71 32.07
C GLN A 335 -4.97 -26.68 32.12
N ILE A 336 -3.79 -26.29 31.63
CA ILE A 336 -2.56 -27.10 31.70
C ILE A 336 -2.07 -27.25 33.15
N ARG A 337 -2.14 -26.20 33.99
CA ARG A 337 -1.82 -26.25 35.42
C ARG A 337 -2.73 -27.26 36.13
N GLN A 338 -4.05 -27.18 35.94
CA GLN A 338 -5.02 -28.10 36.53
C GLN A 338 -4.86 -29.54 36.03
N LEU A 339 -4.53 -29.76 34.75
CA LEU A 339 -4.26 -31.11 34.23
C LEU A 339 -3.00 -31.72 34.87
N ARG A 340 -1.94 -30.93 35.06
CA ARG A 340 -0.72 -31.36 35.77
C ARG A 340 -1.01 -31.68 37.24
N GLU A 341 -1.76 -30.81 37.94
CA GLU A 341 -2.15 -31.02 39.33
C GLU A 341 -2.99 -32.30 39.52
N ARG A 342 -4.00 -32.52 38.67
CA ARG A 342 -4.81 -33.75 38.67
C ARG A 342 -3.95 -34.98 38.38
N SER A 343 -3.01 -34.89 37.44
CA SER A 343 -2.09 -35.99 37.11
C SER A 343 -1.12 -36.30 38.27
N LEU A 344 -0.61 -35.28 38.96
CA LEU A 344 0.23 -35.46 40.16
C LEU A 344 -0.54 -36.11 41.29
N LYS A 345 -1.77 -35.66 41.56
CA LYS A 345 -2.63 -36.26 42.59
C LYS A 345 -2.95 -37.74 42.31
N ILE A 346 -3.21 -38.09 41.05
CA ILE A 346 -3.41 -39.49 40.64
C ILE A 346 -2.11 -40.31 40.81
N LEU A 347 -0.95 -39.74 40.53
CA LEU A 347 0.35 -40.38 40.79
C LEU A 347 0.58 -40.60 42.29
N GLU A 348 0.33 -39.60 43.15
CA GLU A 348 0.41 -39.73 44.61
C GLU A 348 -0.53 -40.81 45.16
N GLU A 349 -1.79 -40.83 44.70
CA GLU A 349 -2.76 -41.87 45.06
C GLU A 349 -2.28 -43.28 44.64
N LYS A 350 -1.65 -43.40 43.46
CA LYS A 350 -1.08 -44.66 42.96
C LYS A 350 0.21 -45.07 43.67
N ASP A 351 1.08 -44.14 44.04
CA ASP A 351 2.28 -44.43 44.83
C ASP A 351 1.92 -44.87 46.27
N VAL A 352 0.86 -44.30 46.86
CA VAL A 352 0.29 -44.78 48.13
C VAL A 352 -0.31 -46.18 47.99
N GLU A 353 -0.98 -46.50 46.89
CA GLU A 353 -1.48 -47.84 46.59
C GLU A 353 -0.34 -48.86 46.39
N ILE A 354 0.67 -48.51 45.59
CA ILE A 354 1.89 -49.30 45.40
C ILE A 354 2.63 -49.50 46.74
N GLY A 355 2.67 -48.48 47.60
CA GLY A 355 3.20 -48.57 48.96
C GLY A 355 2.44 -49.58 49.83
N LYS A 356 1.10 -49.56 49.81
CA LYS A 356 0.25 -50.54 50.49
C LYS A 356 0.49 -51.96 49.96
N LEU A 357 0.54 -52.14 48.64
CA LEU A 357 0.79 -53.44 47.99
C LEU A 357 2.19 -53.99 48.30
N ARG A 358 3.23 -53.15 48.27
CA ARG A 358 4.59 -53.52 48.67
C ARG A 358 4.67 -53.90 50.15
N ASN A 359 3.98 -53.18 51.03
CA ASN A 359 3.91 -53.53 52.46
C ASN A 359 3.11 -54.82 52.70
N ALA A 360 2.02 -55.07 51.97
CA ALA A 360 1.30 -56.33 52.01
C ALA A 360 2.19 -57.50 51.55
N LEU A 361 2.89 -57.37 50.43
CA LEU A 361 3.83 -58.37 49.91
C LEU A 361 4.98 -58.64 50.91
N LYS A 362 5.50 -57.60 51.57
CA LYS A 362 6.53 -57.72 52.62
C LYS A 362 6.01 -58.41 53.88
N ASN A 363 4.76 -58.18 54.25
CA ASN A 363 4.11 -58.87 55.38
C ASN A 363 3.74 -60.34 55.04
N LEU A 364 3.55 -60.63 53.75
CA LEU A 364 3.30 -61.98 53.23
C LEU A 364 4.58 -62.82 53.01
N SER A 365 5.77 -62.32 53.38
CA SER A 365 7.04 -62.99 53.08
C SER A 365 8.03 -63.11 54.24
N PRO A 366 7.98 -64.21 55.00
CA PRO A 366 9.14 -64.83 55.62
C PRO A 366 9.65 -66.01 54.77
N SER A 367 10.72 -65.79 54.00
CA SER A 367 11.56 -66.81 53.33
C SER A 367 10.90 -67.78 52.32
N SER A 368 11.25 -67.64 51.04
CA SER A 368 11.91 -68.75 50.30
C SER A 368 12.63 -68.27 49.04
N VAL A 369 13.72 -68.96 48.73
CA VAL A 369 14.41 -68.99 47.43
C VAL A 369 13.50 -69.56 46.35
N LEU A 370 13.51 -68.98 45.14
CA LEU A 370 13.78 -69.69 43.87
C LEU A 370 13.85 -68.74 42.68
N VAL A 371 14.99 -68.72 42.00
CA VAL A 371 15.11 -68.27 40.60
C VAL A 371 14.97 -69.53 39.74
N GLY A 372 13.99 -69.54 38.83
CA GLY A 372 13.72 -70.70 37.96
C GLY A 372 12.88 -70.29 36.76
N GLU A 373 13.26 -70.79 35.58
CA GLU A 373 12.59 -70.49 34.31
C GLU A 373 11.25 -71.23 34.22
N LEU A 374 10.21 -70.57 33.71
CA LEU A 374 9.05 -71.25 33.11
C LEU A 374 8.62 -70.55 31.82
N LYS A 375 8.38 -71.37 30.79
CA LYS A 375 7.80 -70.98 29.50
C LYS A 375 6.34 -71.42 29.45
N GLN A 376 5.57 -70.67 28.66
CA GLN A 376 4.26 -71.05 28.07
C GLN A 376 3.06 -71.20 29.02
N SER A 377 1.87 -71.17 28.39
CA SER A 377 0.53 -71.37 28.96
C SER A 377 0.22 -70.63 30.26
N VAL A 378 -0.34 -69.43 30.12
CA VAL A 378 -1.33 -68.91 31.07
C VAL A 378 -2.69 -69.09 30.41
N ASP A 379 -3.59 -69.83 31.05
CA ASP A 379 -4.89 -70.17 30.47
C ASP A 379 -5.83 -68.95 30.41
N PRO A 380 -6.74 -68.86 29.42
CA PRO A 380 -7.64 -67.72 29.25
C PRO A 380 -8.55 -67.44 30.46
N GLU A 381 -8.80 -68.45 31.29
CA GLU A 381 -9.74 -68.42 32.41
C GLU A 381 -9.18 -67.64 33.62
N LEU A 382 -7.87 -67.73 33.89
CA LEU A 382 -7.20 -66.95 34.94
C LEU A 382 -7.14 -65.44 34.63
N LEU A 383 -7.19 -65.06 33.34
CA LEU A 383 -7.35 -63.67 32.93
C LEU A 383 -8.79 -63.15 33.08
N ALA A 384 -9.79 -64.04 33.13
CA ALA A 384 -11.18 -63.67 33.38
C ALA A 384 -11.42 -63.41 34.88
N GLU A 385 -10.88 -64.22 35.79
CA GLU A 385 -10.98 -63.97 37.23
C GLU A 385 -10.23 -62.69 37.65
N ALA A 386 -9.05 -62.43 37.07
CA ALA A 386 -8.34 -61.16 37.27
C ALA A 386 -9.10 -59.92 36.74
N ALA A 387 -10.04 -60.11 35.80
CA ALA A 387 -10.93 -59.07 35.30
C ALA A 387 -12.24 -58.92 36.10
N GLY A 388 -12.55 -59.85 37.02
CA GLY A 388 -13.80 -59.86 37.78
C GLY A 388 -13.94 -58.76 38.84
N GLY A 389 -12.83 -58.10 39.24
CA GLY A 389 -12.82 -57.07 40.27
C GLY A 389 -12.72 -55.64 39.73
N ASP A 390 -13.88 -55.00 39.52
CA ASP A 390 -14.14 -53.53 39.33
C ASP A 390 -13.44 -52.79 38.17
N GLY A 391 -12.25 -53.22 37.74
CA GLY A 391 -11.44 -52.57 36.70
C GLY A 391 -11.80 -52.94 35.26
N ALA A 392 -12.56 -54.02 35.02
CA ALA A 392 -12.95 -54.39 33.64
C ALA A 392 -13.82 -53.33 32.95
N PRO A 393 -14.88 -52.76 33.57
CA PRO A 393 -15.59 -51.59 33.02
C PRO A 393 -14.66 -50.41 32.71
N GLN A 394 -13.72 -50.12 33.61
CA GLN A 394 -12.72 -49.04 33.43
C GLN A 394 -11.84 -49.30 32.19
N LEU A 395 -11.39 -50.54 31.98
CA LEU A 395 -10.57 -50.96 30.84
C LEU A 395 -11.36 -50.95 29.51
N PHE A 396 -12.63 -51.34 29.55
CA PHE A 396 -13.53 -51.22 28.39
C PHE A 396 -13.82 -49.76 28.04
N HIS A 397 -14.02 -48.87 29.02
CA HIS A 397 -14.17 -47.44 28.76
C HIS A 397 -12.87 -46.81 28.22
N PHE A 398 -11.70 -47.11 28.81
CA PHE A 398 -10.42 -46.60 28.33
C PHE A 398 -10.09 -47.09 26.90
N SER A 399 -10.36 -48.35 26.57
CA SER A 399 -10.18 -48.85 25.20
C SER A 399 -11.19 -48.25 24.21
N GLN A 400 -12.44 -48.02 24.63
CA GLN A 400 -13.45 -47.31 23.83
C GLN A 400 -13.07 -45.83 23.59
N GLU A 401 -12.52 -45.15 24.60
CA GLU A 401 -12.07 -43.76 24.51
C GLU A 401 -10.84 -43.64 23.59
N ASN A 402 -9.85 -44.52 23.73
CA ASN A 402 -8.74 -44.61 22.79
C ASN A 402 -9.19 -44.89 21.36
N ALA A 403 -10.21 -45.74 21.15
CA ALA A 403 -10.80 -45.98 19.84
C ALA A 403 -11.47 -44.72 19.25
N ARG A 404 -12.17 -43.92 20.07
CA ARG A 404 -12.73 -42.61 19.66
C ARG A 404 -11.62 -41.64 19.28
N ASN A 405 -10.59 -41.49 20.13
CA ASN A 405 -9.47 -40.59 19.92
C ASN A 405 -8.66 -40.97 18.65
N LEU A 406 -8.53 -42.27 18.36
CA LEU A 406 -7.94 -42.76 17.10
C LEU A 406 -8.82 -42.42 15.88
N VAL A 407 -10.14 -42.63 15.96
CA VAL A 407 -11.07 -42.25 14.88
C VAL A 407 -11.01 -40.74 14.62
N GLU A 408 -11.05 -39.92 15.66
CA GLU A 408 -10.95 -38.46 15.55
C GLU A 408 -9.59 -38.04 14.96
N ALA A 409 -8.47 -38.58 15.47
CA ALA A 409 -7.15 -38.31 14.93
C ALA A 409 -7.01 -38.71 13.44
N THR A 410 -7.63 -39.82 13.00
CA THR A 410 -7.66 -40.17 11.56
C THR A 410 -8.58 -39.26 10.76
N SER A 411 -9.66 -38.74 11.35
CA SER A 411 -10.56 -37.76 10.72
C SER A 411 -9.84 -36.42 10.51
N LEU A 412 -9.20 -35.89 11.56
CA LEU A 412 -8.41 -34.67 11.52
C LEU A 412 -7.23 -34.79 10.55
N ARG A 413 -6.54 -35.94 10.49
CA ARG A 413 -5.49 -36.21 9.48
C ARG A 413 -6.03 -36.19 8.05
N LYS A 414 -7.22 -36.78 7.79
CA LYS A 414 -7.88 -36.72 6.48
C LYS A 414 -8.30 -35.31 6.11
N GLN A 415 -8.83 -34.54 7.07
CA GLN A 415 -9.21 -33.14 6.88
C GLN A 415 -7.98 -32.27 6.58
N ASN A 416 -6.88 -32.44 7.33
CA ASN A 416 -5.64 -31.72 7.07
C ASN A 416 -5.06 -32.06 5.69
N PHE A 417 -5.00 -33.35 5.31
CA PHE A 417 -4.57 -33.76 3.97
C PHE A 417 -5.43 -33.12 2.86
N LYS A 418 -6.75 -33.02 3.07
CA LYS A 418 -7.64 -32.33 2.13
C LYS A 418 -7.33 -30.83 2.05
N LEU A 419 -7.22 -30.14 3.19
CA LEU A 419 -6.89 -28.70 3.23
C LEU A 419 -5.51 -28.42 2.60
N GLU A 420 -4.51 -29.27 2.83
CA GLU A 420 -3.23 -29.19 2.13
C GLU A 420 -3.36 -29.38 0.61
N SER A 421 -4.19 -30.34 0.16
CA SER A 421 -4.48 -30.53 -1.27
C SER A 421 -5.16 -29.31 -1.88
N ASP A 422 -6.17 -28.76 -1.19
CA ASP A 422 -6.90 -27.57 -1.62
C ASP A 422 -5.95 -26.34 -1.69
N VAL A 423 -5.04 -26.17 -0.72
CA VAL A 423 -3.98 -25.14 -0.75
C VAL A 423 -2.99 -25.37 -1.90
N ARG A 424 -2.57 -26.60 -2.17
CA ARG A 424 -1.70 -26.93 -3.32
C ARG A 424 -2.42 -26.70 -4.66
N GLU A 425 -3.75 -26.81 -4.72
CA GLU A 425 -4.52 -26.45 -5.91
C GLU A 425 -4.71 -24.95 -6.07
N LEU A 426 -5.05 -24.23 -5.00
CA LEU A 426 -5.15 -22.77 -5.01
C LEU A 426 -3.83 -22.11 -5.41
N ARG A 427 -2.69 -22.60 -4.91
CA ARG A 427 -1.35 -22.14 -5.32
C ARG A 427 -1.09 -22.38 -6.82
N ARG A 428 -1.46 -23.54 -7.37
CA ARG A 428 -1.35 -23.83 -8.82
C ARG A 428 -2.25 -22.91 -9.66
N LYS A 429 -3.49 -22.69 -9.22
CA LYS A 429 -4.46 -21.77 -9.87
C LYS A 429 -3.93 -20.33 -9.88
N LEU A 430 -3.42 -19.86 -8.74
CA LEU A 430 -2.84 -18.52 -8.59
C LEU A 430 -1.63 -18.34 -9.52
N ALA A 431 -0.67 -19.28 -9.52
CA ALA A 431 0.48 -19.22 -10.44
C ALA A 431 0.06 -19.22 -11.92
N SER A 432 -0.97 -19.99 -12.31
CA SER A 432 -1.49 -19.96 -13.69
C SER A 432 -2.17 -18.63 -14.06
N LEU A 433 -2.81 -17.98 -13.08
CA LEU A 433 -3.38 -16.64 -13.25
C LEU A 433 -2.26 -15.57 -13.39
N GLU A 434 -1.21 -15.67 -12.59
CA GLU A 434 -0.05 -14.78 -12.68
C GLU A 434 0.65 -14.90 -14.04
N VAL A 435 0.83 -16.11 -14.58
CA VAL A 435 1.38 -16.28 -15.94
C VAL A 435 0.49 -15.63 -16.99
N THR A 436 -0.81 -15.94 -17.01
CA THR A 436 -1.74 -15.36 -18.00
C THR A 436 -1.85 -13.84 -17.90
N LYS A 437 -1.82 -13.26 -16.70
CA LYS A 437 -1.82 -11.79 -16.52
C LYS A 437 -0.49 -11.15 -16.90
N ASN A 438 0.65 -11.80 -16.65
CA ASN A 438 1.93 -11.31 -17.18
C ASN A 438 1.97 -11.33 -18.71
N ASP A 439 1.35 -12.31 -19.37
CA ASP A 439 1.30 -12.37 -20.83
C ASP A 439 0.30 -11.36 -21.42
N GLU A 440 -0.86 -11.15 -20.80
CA GLU A 440 -1.76 -10.01 -21.13
C GLU A 440 -1.03 -8.66 -21.02
N ILE A 441 -0.26 -8.45 -19.94
CA ILE A 441 0.54 -7.24 -19.72
C ILE A 441 1.62 -7.06 -20.80
N LYS A 442 2.32 -8.13 -21.20
CA LYS A 442 3.29 -8.08 -22.32
C LYS A 442 2.62 -7.66 -23.63
N CYS A 443 1.49 -8.28 -23.98
CA CYS A 443 0.74 -7.92 -25.19
C CYS A 443 0.27 -6.47 -25.17
N LEU A 444 -0.23 -5.97 -24.04
CA LEU A 444 -0.61 -4.57 -23.88
C LEU A 444 0.60 -3.62 -23.97
N HIS A 445 1.75 -3.97 -23.41
CA HIS A 445 2.98 -3.16 -23.56
C HIS A 445 3.45 -3.09 -25.02
N SER A 446 3.47 -4.22 -25.76
CA SER A 446 3.82 -4.21 -27.18
C SER A 446 2.83 -3.41 -28.04
N GLU A 447 1.55 -3.40 -27.69
CA GLU A 447 0.54 -2.57 -28.36
C GLU A 447 0.71 -1.07 -28.04
N ILE A 448 1.01 -0.73 -26.78
CA ILE A 448 1.35 0.64 -26.36
C ILE A 448 2.62 1.12 -27.06
N GLU A 449 3.65 0.27 -27.18
CA GLU A 449 4.88 0.56 -27.91
C GLU A 449 4.60 0.79 -29.41
N ARG A 450 3.81 -0.09 -30.04
CA ARG A 450 3.37 0.05 -31.44
C ARG A 450 2.64 1.38 -31.68
N LEU A 451 1.76 1.78 -30.77
CA LEU A 451 1.02 3.05 -30.82
C LEU A 451 1.93 4.26 -30.52
N SER A 452 2.90 4.14 -29.62
CA SER A 452 3.90 5.17 -29.31
C SER A 452 4.82 5.44 -30.52
N LEU A 453 5.31 4.37 -31.16
CA LEU A 453 6.06 4.44 -32.42
C LEU A 453 5.20 5.00 -33.56
N GLY A 454 3.89 4.73 -33.56
CA GLY A 454 2.90 5.36 -34.44
C GLY A 454 2.85 6.88 -34.23
N LYS A 455 2.65 7.34 -32.99
CA LYS A 455 2.56 8.76 -32.62
C LYS A 455 3.87 9.53 -32.88
N SER A 456 5.02 8.90 -32.66
CA SER A 456 6.33 9.47 -33.03
C SER A 456 6.47 9.62 -34.55
N ARG A 457 6.04 8.61 -35.32
CA ARG A 457 5.96 8.68 -36.79
C ARG A 457 4.95 9.70 -37.28
N GLU A 458 3.85 9.95 -36.59
CA GLU A 458 2.90 11.02 -36.94
C GLU A 458 3.57 12.39 -36.88
N GLY A 459 4.38 12.67 -35.85
CA GLY A 459 5.19 13.90 -35.79
C GLY A 459 6.17 14.05 -36.96
N ALA A 460 6.93 12.99 -37.28
CA ALA A 460 7.87 13.00 -38.41
C ALA A 460 7.14 13.11 -39.78
N ASN A 461 5.99 12.43 -39.92
CA ASN A 461 5.16 12.48 -41.12
C ASN A 461 4.52 13.87 -41.30
N LEU A 462 4.20 14.60 -40.22
CA LEU A 462 3.68 15.97 -40.30
C LEU A 462 4.72 16.96 -40.79
N GLU A 463 5.98 16.88 -40.34
CA GLU A 463 7.07 17.72 -40.87
C GLU A 463 7.42 17.34 -42.33
N TYR A 464 7.40 16.06 -42.69
CA TYR A 464 7.53 15.64 -44.09
C TYR A 464 6.38 16.18 -44.95
N LEU A 465 5.13 16.01 -44.51
CA LEU A 465 3.93 16.49 -45.20
C LEU A 465 3.97 18.01 -45.37
N LYS A 466 4.31 18.76 -44.33
CA LYS A 466 4.51 20.22 -44.35
C LYS A 466 5.52 20.63 -45.42
N ASN A 467 6.67 19.95 -45.50
CA ASN A 467 7.68 20.23 -46.53
C ASN A 467 7.18 19.89 -47.96
N VAL A 468 6.46 18.79 -48.14
CA VAL A 468 5.88 18.41 -49.44
C VAL A 468 4.75 19.36 -49.86
N VAL A 469 3.87 19.75 -48.94
CA VAL A 469 2.77 20.72 -49.17
C VAL A 469 3.33 22.12 -49.48
N MET A 470 4.29 22.61 -48.70
CA MET A 470 4.97 23.87 -48.99
C MET A 470 5.58 23.86 -50.40
N ARG A 471 6.34 22.81 -50.73
CA ARG A 471 6.98 22.70 -52.06
C ARG A 471 5.97 22.51 -53.19
N TYR A 472 4.82 21.88 -52.95
CA TYR A 472 3.70 21.77 -53.89
C TYR A 472 3.03 23.13 -54.16
N LEU A 473 2.91 23.99 -53.14
CA LEU A 473 2.39 25.36 -53.30
C LEU A 473 3.38 26.30 -54.00
N THR A 474 4.70 26.12 -53.81
CA THR A 474 5.73 26.99 -54.44
C THR A 474 6.25 26.50 -55.79
N CYS A 475 5.93 25.28 -56.22
CA CYS A 475 6.43 24.73 -57.48
C CYS A 475 5.55 25.15 -58.66
N VAL A 476 6.17 25.51 -59.78
CA VAL A 476 5.45 25.95 -61.00
C VAL A 476 5.03 24.76 -61.87
N ASP A 477 5.85 23.71 -61.96
CA ASP A 477 5.63 22.60 -62.92
C ASP A 477 4.54 21.62 -62.49
N ASP A 478 3.58 21.35 -63.37
CA ASP A 478 2.47 20.43 -63.04
C ASP A 478 2.91 18.96 -62.91
N SER A 479 3.99 18.54 -63.56
CA SER A 479 4.60 17.22 -63.34
C SER A 479 5.13 17.07 -61.92
N SER A 480 5.83 18.10 -61.41
CA SER A 480 6.35 18.16 -60.05
C SER A 480 5.22 18.25 -59.02
N LYS A 481 4.16 19.03 -59.30
CA LYS A 481 2.94 19.06 -58.48
C LYS A 481 2.26 17.70 -58.42
N ARG A 482 2.05 17.02 -59.56
CA ARG A 482 1.46 15.66 -59.61
C ARG A 482 2.25 14.65 -58.77
N HIS A 483 3.59 14.70 -58.82
CA HIS A 483 4.44 13.83 -58.01
C HIS A 483 4.28 14.09 -56.50
N MET A 484 4.35 15.35 -56.07
CA MET A 484 4.19 15.72 -54.65
C MET A 484 2.75 15.53 -54.15
N LEU A 485 1.75 15.69 -55.00
CA LEU A 485 0.36 15.36 -54.70
C LEU A 485 0.17 13.85 -54.45
N SER A 486 0.87 12.99 -55.19
CA SER A 486 0.90 11.55 -54.93
C SER A 486 1.51 11.23 -53.56
N ALA A 487 2.60 11.91 -53.19
CA ALA A 487 3.20 11.79 -51.86
C ALA A 487 2.24 12.27 -50.75
N ILE A 488 1.56 13.42 -50.93
CA ILE A 488 0.52 13.94 -50.02
C ILE A 488 -0.60 12.91 -49.81
N CYS A 489 -1.16 12.37 -50.90
CA CYS A 489 -2.21 11.33 -50.83
C CYS A 489 -1.74 10.07 -50.09
N THR A 490 -0.46 9.70 -50.25
CA THR A 490 0.14 8.52 -49.62
C THR A 490 0.34 8.72 -48.11
N VAL A 491 0.85 9.89 -47.69
CA VAL A 491 1.05 10.24 -46.27
C VAL A 491 -0.29 10.40 -45.54
N LEU A 492 -1.26 11.05 -46.19
CA LEU A 492 -2.62 11.23 -45.66
C LEU A 492 -3.55 10.01 -45.82
N ARG A 493 -3.02 8.87 -46.28
CA ARG A 493 -3.77 7.58 -46.39
C ARG A 493 -5.06 7.67 -47.21
N PHE A 494 -5.11 8.50 -48.25
CA PHE A 494 -6.31 8.69 -49.07
C PHE A 494 -6.84 7.36 -49.64
N SER A 495 -8.16 7.21 -49.63
CA SER A 495 -8.88 6.07 -50.21
C SER A 495 -8.68 6.01 -51.72
N ARG A 496 -8.86 4.80 -52.29
CA ARG A 496 -8.71 4.56 -53.74
C ARG A 496 -9.64 5.43 -54.58
N ASP A 497 -10.78 5.88 -54.05
CA ASP A 497 -11.73 6.73 -54.76
C ASP A 497 -11.46 8.24 -54.59
N GLU A 498 -10.87 8.63 -53.46
CA GLU A 498 -10.34 9.99 -53.25
C GLU A 498 -9.14 10.23 -54.18
N ILE A 499 -8.23 9.26 -54.27
CA ILE A 499 -7.08 9.28 -55.20
C ILE A 499 -7.56 9.38 -56.65
N LYS A 500 -8.61 8.66 -57.06
CA LYS A 500 -9.21 8.81 -58.41
C LYS A 500 -9.77 10.22 -58.63
N THR A 501 -10.44 10.79 -57.64
CA THR A 501 -11.06 12.11 -57.71
C THR A 501 -10.01 13.22 -57.84
N VAL A 502 -8.96 13.18 -57.01
CA VAL A 502 -7.82 14.11 -57.06
C VAL A 502 -7.09 14.02 -58.41
N ASN A 503 -6.80 12.80 -58.88
CA ASN A 503 -6.16 12.60 -60.19
C ASN A 503 -7.05 12.98 -61.40
N LYS A 504 -8.37 13.09 -61.23
CA LYS A 504 -9.29 13.56 -62.28
C LYS A 504 -9.19 15.08 -62.49
N ILE A 505 -8.86 15.84 -61.44
CA ILE A 505 -8.63 17.29 -61.53
C ILE A 505 -7.35 17.56 -62.33
N TYR A 506 -6.27 16.83 -62.03
CA TYR A 506 -4.97 16.95 -62.70
C TYR A 506 -4.85 16.20 -64.04
N LYS A 507 -5.97 15.84 -64.66
CA LYS A 507 -6.06 15.21 -65.99
C LYS A 507 -6.73 16.06 -67.07
N LYS A 508 -7.04 17.33 -66.74
CA LYS A 508 -7.04 18.41 -67.73
C LYS A 508 -5.63 19.00 -67.84
#